data_AF-A0A378MW62-F1
#
_entry.id   AF-A0A378MW62-F1
#
_cell.length_a   1.000
_cell.length_b   1.000
_cell.length_c   1.000
_cell.angle_alpha   90.00
_cell.angle_beta   90.00
_cell.angle_gamma   90.00
#
_symmetry.space_group_name_H-M   'P 1'
#
loop_
_entity.id
_entity.type
_entity.pdbx_description
1 polymer ?
#
loop_
_entity_poly.entity_id
_entity_poly.type
_entity_poly.pdbx_seq_one_letter_code
_entity_poly.pdbx_strand_id
1 'polypeptide(L)'
;MKFLIKSLAVATISILGCLQTALAEEAKTESLTDKAVKHEKLGVKIESANHLFAEKYPLQYDSWKSTAKSTDRGSALEADPRYVILWAGYAFAKDYNKPRGHFYAVTDVRDILRTGAPKDENDGPQPMACWTCKGPDVPRLIEEKGERGYFDPKWAKYGAEIVNSIGCADCHDTTSEEFKQGKPALRVARPHVLRALNTVGWKFEDLDKHGKRPAVCANCHVEYYFKNKTDVTFPWDKGVDVDSIEKYYDEINFTDWTHALSKAPMLKNAAPRF
;
A
#
# COMPACT_ATOMS: atom_id res chain seq x y z
N MET A 1 -14.40 -36.00 -58.26
CA MET A 1 -14.63 -34.57 -57.92
C MET A 1 -15.33 -34.35 -56.59
N LYS A 2 -16.47 -35.00 -56.29
CA LYS A 2 -17.21 -34.81 -55.02
C LYS A 2 -16.46 -35.22 -53.73
N PHE A 3 -15.58 -36.22 -53.80
CA PHE A 3 -14.77 -36.65 -52.65
C PHE A 3 -13.63 -35.68 -52.31
N LEU A 4 -12.98 -35.08 -53.32
CA LEU A 4 -11.91 -34.10 -53.11
C LEU A 4 -12.41 -32.83 -52.41
N ILE A 5 -13.62 -32.38 -52.76
CA ILE A 5 -14.23 -31.17 -52.20
C ILE A 5 -14.57 -31.36 -50.71
N LYS A 6 -15.01 -32.57 -50.31
CA LYS A 6 -15.30 -32.88 -48.89
C LYS A 6 -14.04 -32.93 -48.03
N SER A 7 -12.95 -33.53 -48.53
CA SER A 7 -11.68 -33.58 -47.80
C SER A 7 -11.04 -32.20 -47.66
N LEU A 8 -11.16 -31.34 -48.68
CA LEU A 8 -10.65 -29.97 -48.62
C LEU A 8 -11.42 -29.14 -47.59
N ALA A 9 -12.75 -29.24 -47.54
CA ALA A 9 -13.58 -28.51 -46.58
C ALA A 9 -13.32 -28.91 -45.12
N VAL A 10 -13.07 -30.20 -44.85
CA VAL A 10 -12.74 -30.67 -43.48
C VAL A 10 -11.35 -30.20 -43.06
N ALA A 11 -10.39 -30.15 -43.99
CA ALA A 11 -9.05 -29.62 -43.72
C ALA A 11 -9.09 -28.10 -43.43
N THR A 12 -9.85 -27.30 -44.19
CA THR A 12 -9.97 -25.86 -43.92
C THR A 12 -10.66 -25.58 -42.59
N ILE A 13 -11.70 -26.34 -42.21
CA ILE A 13 -12.38 -26.18 -40.92
C ILE A 13 -11.44 -26.54 -39.75
N SER A 14 -10.62 -27.59 -39.92
CA SER A 14 -9.65 -28.00 -38.88
C SER A 14 -8.53 -26.96 -38.72
N ILE A 15 -8.05 -26.38 -39.82
CA ILE A 15 -7.02 -25.33 -39.79
C ILE A 15 -7.60 -24.03 -39.20
N LEU A 16 -8.85 -23.65 -39.53
CA LEU A 16 -9.51 -22.47 -38.94
C LEU A 16 -9.80 -22.66 -37.45
N GLY A 17 -10.18 -23.87 -37.02
CA GLY A 17 -10.35 -24.23 -35.61
C GLY A 17 -9.04 -24.20 -34.82
N CYS A 18 -7.94 -24.68 -35.42
CA CYS A 18 -6.59 -24.53 -34.85
C CYS A 18 -6.12 -23.07 -34.82
N LEU A 19 -6.50 -22.25 -35.80
CA LEU A 19 -6.15 -20.82 -35.84
C LEU A 19 -6.98 -20.01 -34.82
N GLN A 20 -8.25 -20.37 -34.61
CA GLN A 20 -9.08 -19.76 -33.56
C GLN A 20 -8.64 -20.16 -32.15
N THR A 21 -8.13 -21.37 -31.95
CA THR A 21 -7.55 -21.80 -30.66
C THR A 21 -6.16 -21.22 -30.43
N ALA A 22 -5.36 -21.00 -31.48
CA ALA A 22 -4.08 -20.29 -31.40
C ALA A 22 -4.24 -18.77 -31.19
N LEU A 23 -5.23 -18.13 -31.81
CA LEU A 23 -5.57 -16.72 -31.54
C LEU A 23 -6.34 -16.51 -30.23
N ALA A 24 -6.86 -17.60 -29.65
CA ALA A 24 -7.34 -17.67 -28.28
C ALA A 24 -6.24 -18.12 -27.30
N GLU A 25 -4.95 -18.01 -27.67
CA GLU A 25 -3.91 -17.78 -26.68
C GLU A 25 -4.30 -16.54 -25.88
N GLU A 26 -4.94 -16.81 -24.75
CA GLU A 26 -5.14 -15.96 -23.59
C GLU A 26 -5.10 -14.46 -23.91
N ALA A 27 -6.27 -13.85 -24.13
CA ALA A 27 -6.46 -12.51 -23.62
C ALA A 27 -6.28 -12.61 -22.09
N LYS A 28 -5.02 -12.58 -21.63
CA LYS A 28 -4.66 -12.62 -20.22
C LYS A 28 -5.48 -11.52 -19.57
N THR A 29 -6.38 -11.93 -18.68
CA THR A 29 -7.13 -10.96 -17.88
C THR A 29 -6.08 -10.11 -17.18
N GLU A 30 -6.16 -8.80 -17.42
CA GLU A 30 -5.20 -7.85 -16.89
C GLU A 30 -5.10 -7.99 -15.36
N SER A 31 -3.87 -8.13 -14.85
CA SER A 31 -3.64 -8.31 -13.41
C SER A 31 -3.83 -7.00 -12.63
N LEU A 32 -3.92 -7.09 -11.29
CA LEU A 32 -4.00 -5.88 -10.46
C LEU A 32 -2.72 -5.06 -10.58
N THR A 33 -1.57 -5.72 -10.67
CA THR A 33 -0.28 -5.05 -10.93
C THR A 33 -0.30 -4.28 -12.26
N ASP A 34 -0.83 -4.88 -13.33
CA ASP A 34 -0.88 -4.23 -14.65
C ASP A 34 -1.74 -2.96 -14.61
N LYS A 35 -2.92 -3.03 -13.97
CA LYS A 35 -3.78 -1.86 -13.72
C LYS A 35 -3.09 -0.80 -12.86
N ALA A 36 -2.41 -1.22 -11.80
CA ALA A 36 -1.70 -0.32 -10.90
C ALA A 36 -0.59 0.46 -11.60
N VAL A 37 0.15 -0.19 -12.50
CA VAL A 37 1.20 0.44 -13.35
C VAL A 37 0.59 1.49 -14.28
N LYS A 38 -0.63 1.26 -14.79
CA LYS A 38 -1.37 2.23 -15.61
C LYS A 38 -2.10 3.31 -14.80
N HIS A 39 -2.01 3.29 -13.46
CA HIS A 39 -2.75 4.17 -12.55
C HIS A 39 -4.28 4.07 -12.69
N GLU A 40 -4.77 2.89 -13.07
CA GLU A 40 -6.19 2.59 -13.16
C GLU A 40 -6.75 2.13 -11.80
N LYS A 41 -8.07 2.25 -11.62
CA LYS A 41 -8.74 1.62 -10.48
C LYS A 41 -8.56 0.10 -10.56
N LEU A 42 -8.28 -0.55 -9.43
CA LEU A 42 -8.08 -2.00 -9.44
C LEU A 42 -9.38 -2.74 -9.74
N GLY A 43 -10.52 -2.15 -9.37
CA GLY A 43 -11.86 -2.70 -9.57
C GLY A 43 -12.22 -3.71 -8.48
N VAL A 44 -11.69 -3.52 -7.28
CA VAL A 44 -11.86 -4.43 -6.15
C VAL A 44 -12.87 -3.88 -5.15
N LYS A 45 -13.76 -4.73 -4.64
CA LYS A 45 -14.68 -4.33 -3.58
C LYS A 45 -13.99 -4.42 -2.23
N ILE A 46 -14.15 -3.40 -1.40
CA ILE A 46 -13.50 -3.30 -0.09
C ILE A 46 -14.55 -3.36 1.01
N GLU A 47 -14.35 -4.24 1.98
CA GLU A 47 -15.07 -4.25 3.24
C GLU A 47 -14.12 -3.83 4.36
N SER A 48 -14.23 -2.58 4.80
CA SER A 48 -13.29 -1.99 5.78
C SER A 48 -13.68 -2.26 7.23
N ALA A 49 -14.92 -2.68 7.49
CA ALA A 49 -15.40 -2.93 8.83
C ALA A 49 -14.93 -4.29 9.37
N ASN A 50 -13.77 -4.29 10.05
CA ASN A 50 -13.12 -5.52 10.56
C ASN A 50 -14.05 -6.42 11.39
N HIS A 51 -14.99 -5.84 12.14
CA HIS A 51 -15.89 -6.59 13.03
C HIS A 51 -16.85 -7.52 12.28
N LEU A 52 -17.14 -7.27 11.00
CA LEU A 52 -17.99 -8.13 10.19
C LEU A 52 -17.37 -9.51 9.92
N PHE A 53 -16.05 -9.65 10.12
CA PHE A 53 -15.33 -10.91 9.97
C PHE A 53 -15.22 -11.73 11.25
N ALA A 54 -15.66 -11.19 12.40
CA ALA A 54 -15.44 -11.79 13.72
C ALA A 54 -16.16 -13.13 13.90
N GLU A 55 -17.43 -13.21 13.50
CA GLU A 55 -18.23 -14.44 13.64
C GLU A 55 -17.70 -15.58 12.77
N LYS A 56 -17.30 -15.26 11.55
CA LYS A 56 -16.86 -16.25 10.56
C LYS A 56 -15.40 -16.70 10.76
N TYR A 57 -14.52 -15.81 11.22
CA TYR A 57 -13.09 -16.07 11.39
C TYR A 57 -12.63 -15.71 12.81
N PRO A 58 -13.19 -16.33 13.87
CA PRO A 58 -12.98 -15.90 15.25
C PRO A 58 -11.51 -16.00 15.68
N LEU A 59 -10.79 -17.04 15.26
CA LEU A 59 -9.37 -17.22 15.61
C LEU A 59 -8.48 -16.11 15.04
N GLN A 60 -8.69 -15.76 13.78
CA GLN A 60 -7.96 -14.71 13.08
C GLN A 60 -8.33 -13.34 13.63
N TYR A 61 -9.63 -13.10 13.86
CA TYR A 61 -10.12 -11.84 14.39
C TYR A 61 -9.63 -11.60 15.83
N ASP A 62 -9.74 -12.58 16.72
CA ASP A 62 -9.33 -12.44 18.12
C ASP A 62 -7.82 -12.25 18.27
N SER A 63 -7.02 -12.96 17.46
CA SER A 63 -5.57 -12.78 17.44
C SER A 63 -5.18 -11.40 16.88
N TRP A 64 -5.82 -10.92 15.82
CA TRP A 64 -5.65 -9.54 15.33
C TRP A 64 -6.03 -8.51 16.41
N LYS A 65 -7.19 -8.67 17.04
CA LYS A 65 -7.71 -7.79 18.09
C LYS A 65 -6.81 -7.78 19.31
N SER A 66 -6.11 -8.90 19.59
CA SER A 66 -5.15 -8.99 20.68
C SER A 66 -3.97 -8.03 20.55
N THR A 67 -3.72 -7.44 19.37
CA THR A 67 -2.76 -6.35 19.22
C THR A 67 -3.10 -5.12 20.08
N ALA A 68 -4.36 -4.96 20.51
CA ALA A 68 -4.78 -3.98 21.51
C ALA A 68 -4.09 -4.17 22.88
N LYS A 69 -3.49 -5.33 23.17
CA LYS A 69 -2.71 -5.56 24.39
C LYS A 69 -1.30 -4.97 24.31
N SER A 70 -0.80 -4.68 23.10
CA SER A 70 0.48 -3.98 22.90
C SER A 70 0.23 -2.48 23.01
N THR A 71 0.29 -1.96 24.23
CA THR A 71 -0.12 -0.58 24.56
C THR A 71 1.04 0.39 24.76
N ASP A 72 2.27 -0.10 24.97
CA ASP A 72 3.45 0.73 25.23
C ASP A 72 3.67 1.72 24.08
N ARG A 73 3.51 3.01 24.39
CA ARG A 73 3.68 4.15 23.48
C ARG A 73 4.79 5.06 24.01
N GLY A 74 5.90 4.50 24.48
CA GLY A 74 7.04 5.27 24.97
C GLY A 74 7.57 6.28 23.94
N SER A 75 7.86 7.50 24.39
CA SER A 75 8.46 8.55 23.57
C SER A 75 9.91 8.20 23.23
N ALA A 76 10.20 8.07 21.94
CA ALA A 76 11.57 7.87 21.47
C ALA A 76 12.40 9.16 21.57
N LEU A 77 11.75 10.33 21.61
CA LEU A 77 12.42 11.61 21.84
C LEU A 77 12.86 11.79 23.29
N GLU A 78 12.06 11.31 24.26
CA GLU A 78 12.45 11.32 25.67
C GLU A 78 13.56 10.29 25.95
N ALA A 79 13.48 9.12 25.32
CA ALA A 79 14.50 8.09 25.42
C ALA A 79 15.84 8.54 24.80
N ASP A 80 15.81 9.31 23.72
CA ASP A 80 16.99 9.86 23.06
C ASP A 80 16.74 11.27 22.50
N PRO A 81 17.01 12.33 23.30
CA PRO A 81 16.81 13.71 22.89
C PRO A 81 17.67 14.17 21.71
N ARG A 82 18.71 13.41 21.32
CA ARG A 82 19.52 13.73 20.13
C ARG A 82 18.67 13.75 18.86
N TYR A 83 17.60 12.95 18.81
CA TYR A 83 16.66 12.95 17.69
C TYR A 83 15.96 14.30 17.48
N VAL A 84 15.72 15.08 18.54
CA VAL A 84 15.16 16.42 18.43
C VAL A 84 16.09 17.34 17.65
N ILE A 85 17.41 17.23 17.93
CA ILE A 85 18.43 18.01 17.23
C ILE A 85 18.60 17.51 15.80
N LEU A 86 18.71 16.19 15.58
CA LEU A 86 18.88 15.61 14.24
C LEU A 86 17.70 15.90 13.29
N TRP A 87 16.49 16.04 13.84
CA TRP A 87 15.29 16.35 13.06
C TRP A 87 14.84 17.80 13.21
N ALA A 88 15.74 18.70 13.59
CA ALA A 88 15.41 20.11 13.75
C ALA A 88 14.84 20.69 12.44
N GLY A 89 13.65 21.28 12.52
CA GLY A 89 12.89 21.78 11.36
C GLY A 89 11.89 20.79 10.76
N TYR A 90 11.83 19.55 11.27
CA TYR A 90 10.93 18.51 10.77
C TYR A 90 9.90 18.06 11.80
N ALA A 91 8.77 17.52 11.34
CA ALA A 91 7.66 17.14 12.22
C ALA A 91 8.06 16.09 13.27
N PHE A 92 9.03 15.22 12.95
CA PHE A 92 9.51 14.18 13.87
C PHE A 92 10.21 14.73 15.11
N ALA A 93 10.74 15.96 15.09
CA ALA A 93 11.28 16.60 16.30
C ALA A 93 10.19 17.04 17.30
N LYS A 94 8.91 17.09 16.88
CA LYS A 94 7.78 17.46 17.74
C LYS A 94 7.28 16.27 18.56
N ASP A 95 7.13 15.12 17.90
CA ASP A 95 6.60 13.90 18.52
C ASP A 95 7.00 12.66 17.69
N TYR A 96 7.63 11.70 18.36
CA TYR A 96 8.03 10.43 17.80
C TYR A 96 8.00 9.36 18.89
N ASN A 97 7.10 8.39 18.75
CA ASN A 97 6.85 7.33 19.72
C ASN A 97 7.27 5.98 19.13
N LYS A 98 7.61 5.03 19.99
CA LYS A 98 7.77 3.63 19.59
C LYS A 98 6.45 3.11 18.98
N PRO A 99 6.51 2.21 17.98
CA PRO A 99 5.32 1.58 17.46
C PRO A 99 4.69 0.67 18.52
N ARG A 100 3.36 0.56 18.47
CA ARG A 100 2.57 -0.37 19.29
C ARG A 100 1.62 -1.18 18.39
N GLY A 101 0.65 -1.87 18.98
CA GLY A 101 -0.22 -2.77 18.23
C GLY A 101 -0.99 -2.11 17.07
N HIS A 102 -1.20 -2.85 15.98
CA HIS A 102 -1.97 -2.42 14.80
C HIS A 102 -3.36 -1.89 15.13
N PHE A 103 -3.97 -2.35 16.22
CA PHE A 103 -5.23 -1.84 16.75
C PHE A 103 -5.23 -0.30 16.95
N TYR A 104 -4.08 0.28 17.29
CA TYR A 104 -3.96 1.71 17.59
C TYR A 104 -3.57 2.59 16.41
N ALA A 105 -3.36 2.04 15.20
CA ALA A 105 -2.81 2.80 14.08
C ALA A 105 -3.59 4.08 13.75
N VAL A 106 -4.93 4.01 13.72
CA VAL A 106 -5.80 5.19 13.51
C VAL A 106 -5.78 6.14 14.69
N THR A 107 -5.75 5.63 15.92
CA THR A 107 -5.64 6.46 17.13
C THR A 107 -4.32 7.23 17.15
N ASP A 108 -3.21 6.55 16.91
CA ASP A 108 -1.88 7.15 17.01
C ASP A 108 -1.63 8.18 15.90
N VAL A 109 -2.13 7.99 14.68
CA VAL A 109 -2.00 9.01 13.64
C VAL A 109 -2.90 10.23 13.89
N ARG A 110 -4.00 10.07 14.64
CA ARG A 110 -4.84 11.21 15.08
C ARG A 110 -4.18 11.99 16.21
N ASP A 111 -3.59 11.29 17.17
CA ASP A 111 -3.09 11.89 18.41
C ASP A 111 -1.67 12.46 18.29
N ILE A 112 -0.89 12.03 17.30
CA ILE A 112 0.51 12.44 17.18
C ILE A 112 0.61 13.93 16.83
N LEU A 113 1.49 14.68 17.50
CA LEU A 113 1.64 16.13 17.23
C LEU A 113 2.10 16.44 15.78
N ARG A 114 2.58 15.44 15.04
CA ARG A 114 3.01 15.58 13.65
C ARG A 114 1.88 15.96 12.70
N THR A 115 0.65 15.51 12.95
CA THR A 115 -0.53 15.84 12.13
C THR A 115 -1.15 17.19 12.49
N GLY A 116 -0.74 17.79 13.61
CA GLY A 116 -1.18 19.12 14.03
C GLY A 116 -2.63 19.13 14.53
N ALA A 117 -3.26 20.30 14.46
CA ALA A 117 -4.64 20.52 14.90
C ALA A 117 -5.42 21.28 13.81
N PRO A 118 -5.74 20.63 12.68
CA PRO A 118 -6.46 21.27 11.59
C PRO A 118 -7.83 21.75 12.04
N LYS A 119 -8.24 22.94 11.60
CA LYS A 119 -9.54 23.55 11.95
C LYS A 119 -10.65 23.19 10.97
N ASP A 120 -10.29 22.79 9.76
CA ASP A 120 -11.21 22.36 8.70
C ASP A 120 -10.55 21.32 7.78
N GLU A 121 -11.28 20.84 6.78
CA GLU A 121 -10.84 19.78 5.85
C GLU A 121 -9.65 20.16 4.95
N ASN A 122 -9.33 21.46 4.82
CA ASN A 122 -8.24 21.99 3.99
C ASN A 122 -7.06 22.50 4.82
N ASP A 123 -7.11 22.38 6.15
CA ASP A 123 -6.07 22.83 7.07
C ASP A 123 -5.10 21.68 7.44
N GLY A 124 -4.04 22.03 8.15
CA GLY A 124 -3.08 21.11 8.74
C GLY A 124 -1.79 20.94 7.94
N PRO A 125 -0.70 20.53 8.62
CA PRO A 125 0.61 20.39 8.01
C PRO A 125 0.73 19.18 7.08
N GLN A 126 -0.04 18.11 7.30
CA GLN A 126 0.17 16.82 6.62
C GLN A 126 -0.77 16.61 5.41
N PRO A 127 -0.27 15.95 4.35
CA PRO A 127 -1.10 15.52 3.22
C PRO A 127 -1.92 14.27 3.56
N MET A 128 -2.89 13.93 2.71
CA MET A 128 -3.68 12.71 2.83
C MET A 128 -2.83 11.43 2.95
N ALA A 129 -1.64 11.42 2.35
CA ALA A 129 -0.73 10.28 2.39
C ALA A 129 -0.37 9.77 3.80
N CYS A 130 -0.49 10.58 4.85
CA CYS A 130 -0.24 10.13 6.22
C CYS A 130 -1.22 9.03 6.70
N TRP A 131 -2.41 8.95 6.10
CA TRP A 131 -3.39 7.90 6.36
C TRP A 131 -3.05 6.55 5.70
N THR A 132 -2.24 6.56 4.62
CA THR A 132 -2.15 5.44 3.67
C THR A 132 -1.83 4.09 4.31
N CYS A 133 -1.05 4.09 5.39
CA CYS A 133 -0.61 2.88 6.07
C CYS A 133 -1.35 2.64 7.40
N LYS A 134 -2.60 3.13 7.55
CA LYS A 134 -3.29 3.16 8.87
C LYS A 134 -4.59 2.36 8.94
N GLY A 135 -5.17 1.93 7.82
CA GLY A 135 -6.38 1.11 7.87
C GLY A 135 -7.01 0.78 6.52
N PRO A 136 -8.01 -0.12 6.52
CA PRO A 136 -8.66 -0.63 5.32
C PRO A 136 -9.64 0.37 4.68
N ASP A 137 -9.96 1.48 5.35
CA ASP A 137 -10.68 2.59 4.69
C ASP A 137 -9.84 3.26 3.59
N VAL A 138 -8.51 3.13 3.64
CA VAL A 138 -7.62 3.66 2.59
C VAL A 138 -7.87 3.00 1.22
N PRO A 139 -7.74 1.67 1.07
CA PRO A 139 -8.04 1.04 -0.22
C PRO A 139 -9.50 1.25 -0.65
N ARG A 140 -10.45 1.35 0.31
CA ARG A 140 -11.84 1.72 0.01
C ARG A 140 -11.92 3.09 -0.68
N LEU A 141 -11.31 4.11 -0.08
CA LEU A 141 -11.31 5.47 -0.64
C LEU A 141 -10.54 5.57 -1.97
N ILE A 142 -9.44 4.81 -2.13
CA ILE A 142 -8.71 4.74 -3.41
C ILE A 142 -9.61 4.15 -4.51
N GLU A 143 -10.36 3.09 -4.23
CA GLU A 143 -11.28 2.51 -5.22
C GLU A 143 -12.48 3.42 -5.52
N GLU A 144 -13.04 4.09 -4.51
CA GLU A 144 -14.15 5.03 -4.69
C GLU A 144 -13.71 6.29 -5.47
N LYS A 145 -12.62 6.92 -5.06
CA LYS A 145 -12.20 8.26 -5.52
C LYS A 145 -11.08 8.25 -6.57
N GLY A 146 -10.43 7.11 -6.80
CA GLY A 146 -9.18 7.03 -7.56
C GLY A 146 -7.98 7.54 -6.75
N GLU A 147 -6.75 7.23 -7.19
CA GLU A 147 -5.54 7.64 -6.47
C GLU A 147 -5.44 9.15 -6.30
N ARG A 148 -5.77 9.96 -7.32
CA ARG A 148 -5.75 11.44 -7.19
C ARG A 148 -6.78 11.95 -6.20
N GLY A 149 -8.03 11.48 -6.30
CA GLY A 149 -9.08 11.85 -5.37
C GLY A 149 -8.79 11.48 -3.91
N TYR A 150 -7.92 10.49 -3.69
CA TYR A 150 -7.39 10.12 -2.38
C TYR A 150 -6.16 10.94 -1.95
N PHE A 151 -5.14 11.12 -2.80
CA PHE A 151 -3.85 11.74 -2.41
C PHE A 151 -3.85 13.27 -2.45
N ASP A 152 -4.62 13.92 -3.33
CA ASP A 152 -4.63 15.38 -3.50
C ASP A 152 -5.02 16.15 -2.23
N PRO A 153 -5.99 15.69 -1.42
CA PRO A 153 -6.43 16.48 -0.28
C PRO A 153 -5.45 16.53 0.89
N LYS A 154 -5.79 17.37 1.88
CA LYS A 154 -5.13 17.40 3.19
C LYS A 154 -5.54 16.22 4.05
N TRP A 155 -4.67 15.83 4.99
CA TRP A 155 -4.93 14.79 5.98
C TRP A 155 -6.27 14.96 6.69
N ALA A 156 -6.68 16.20 6.96
CA ALA A 156 -7.92 16.53 7.66
C ALA A 156 -9.18 16.10 6.90
N LYS A 157 -9.17 16.12 5.55
CA LYS A 157 -10.38 15.96 4.73
C LYS A 157 -11.17 14.69 4.99
N TYR A 158 -10.48 13.56 5.06
CA TYR A 158 -11.11 12.25 5.23
C TYR A 158 -10.98 11.72 6.67
N GLY A 159 -10.75 12.61 7.66
CA GLY A 159 -10.63 12.19 9.06
C GLY A 159 -11.86 11.43 9.60
N ALA A 160 -13.06 11.77 9.12
CA ALA A 160 -14.32 11.11 9.46
C ALA A 160 -14.59 9.83 8.64
N GLU A 161 -13.87 9.62 7.53
CA GLU A 161 -14.04 8.48 6.62
C GLU A 161 -13.07 7.32 6.93
N ILE A 162 -11.91 7.65 7.54
CA ILE A 162 -10.86 6.70 7.90
C ILE A 162 -10.94 6.43 9.40
N VAL A 163 -11.73 5.42 9.76
CA VAL A 163 -12.15 5.15 11.15
C VAL A 163 -11.79 3.73 11.60
N ASN A 164 -11.60 2.80 10.67
CA ASN A 164 -11.18 1.44 10.94
C ASN A 164 -9.65 1.36 10.95
N SER A 165 -9.08 0.82 12.03
CA SER A 165 -7.64 0.55 12.09
C SER A 165 -7.24 -0.60 11.17
N ILE A 166 -5.94 -0.72 10.89
CA ILE A 166 -5.31 -1.79 10.10
C ILE A 166 -6.00 -3.13 10.36
N GLY A 167 -6.45 -3.81 9.30
CA GLY A 167 -7.21 -5.04 9.47
C GLY A 167 -7.38 -5.87 8.20
N CYS A 168 -8.50 -6.61 8.11
CA CYS A 168 -8.65 -7.74 7.19
C CYS A 168 -8.41 -7.34 5.73
N ALA A 169 -9.07 -6.27 5.28
CA ALA A 169 -8.98 -5.83 3.90
C ALA A 169 -7.66 -5.13 3.53
N ASP A 170 -6.73 -4.88 4.47
CA ASP A 170 -5.39 -4.41 4.11
C ASP A 170 -4.53 -5.53 3.48
N CYS A 171 -4.82 -6.79 3.80
CA CYS A 171 -3.99 -7.94 3.44
C CYS A 171 -4.73 -9.04 2.68
N HIS A 172 -6.06 -9.04 2.71
CA HIS A 172 -6.91 -10.09 2.14
C HIS A 172 -7.89 -9.53 1.10
N ASP A 173 -8.16 -10.28 0.05
CA ASP A 173 -9.36 -10.09 -0.78
C ASP A 173 -10.56 -10.68 -0.05
N THR A 174 -11.15 -9.88 0.83
CA THR A 174 -12.25 -10.27 1.70
C THR A 174 -13.56 -10.58 0.95
N THR A 175 -13.62 -10.27 -0.35
CA THR A 175 -14.82 -10.46 -1.18
C THR A 175 -14.73 -11.67 -2.09
N SER A 176 -13.53 -12.25 -2.23
CA SER A 176 -13.28 -13.46 -3.02
C SER A 176 -13.99 -14.70 -2.47
N GLU A 177 -14.30 -15.65 -3.36
CA GLU A 177 -14.80 -16.97 -2.96
C GLU A 177 -13.76 -17.76 -2.14
N GLU A 178 -12.47 -17.57 -2.43
CA GLU A 178 -11.40 -18.20 -1.66
C GLU A 178 -11.41 -17.76 -0.19
N PHE A 179 -11.54 -16.46 0.06
CA PHE A 179 -11.66 -15.95 1.43
C PHE A 179 -12.91 -16.50 2.10
N LYS A 180 -14.05 -16.52 1.41
CA LYS A 180 -15.30 -17.09 1.93
C LYS A 180 -15.17 -18.57 2.32
N GLN A 181 -14.29 -19.32 1.66
CA GLN A 181 -13.99 -20.72 1.97
C GLN A 181 -12.92 -20.90 3.07
N GLY A 182 -12.44 -19.81 3.68
CA GLY A 182 -11.45 -19.83 4.74
C GLY A 182 -10.00 -19.87 4.26
N LYS A 183 -9.74 -19.70 2.96
CA LYS A 183 -8.39 -19.51 2.45
C LYS A 183 -7.92 -18.07 2.71
N PRO A 184 -6.60 -17.81 2.77
CA PRO A 184 -6.09 -16.47 3.00
C PRO A 184 -6.46 -15.45 1.92
N ALA A 185 -6.48 -15.82 0.64
CA ALA A 185 -6.71 -14.88 -0.47
C ALA A 185 -5.85 -13.59 -0.32
N LEU A 186 -4.53 -13.75 -0.13
CA LEU A 186 -3.63 -12.61 0.13
C LEU A 186 -3.65 -11.63 -1.05
N ARG A 187 -3.64 -10.34 -0.73
CA ARG A 187 -3.52 -9.26 -1.72
C ARG A 187 -2.70 -8.09 -1.19
N VAL A 188 -2.06 -7.37 -2.10
CA VAL A 188 -1.58 -6.01 -1.84
C VAL A 188 -2.75 -5.05 -2.10
N ALA A 189 -3.13 -4.29 -1.08
CA ALA A 189 -4.33 -3.46 -1.14
C ALA A 189 -4.09 -2.07 -1.77
N ARG A 190 -2.84 -1.70 -2.02
CA ARG A 190 -2.41 -0.35 -2.40
C ARG A 190 -1.74 -0.35 -3.78
N PRO A 191 -2.24 0.40 -4.77
CA PRO A 191 -1.66 0.41 -6.12
C PRO A 191 -0.19 0.82 -6.17
N HIS A 192 0.23 1.82 -5.39
CA HIS A 192 1.64 2.23 -5.31
C HIS A 192 2.58 1.14 -4.80
N VAL A 193 2.09 0.22 -3.96
CA VAL A 193 2.87 -0.93 -3.47
C VAL A 193 3.02 -1.97 -4.58
N LEU A 194 1.97 -2.24 -5.36
CA LEU A 194 2.06 -3.12 -6.53
C LEU A 194 3.08 -2.57 -7.55
N ARG A 195 3.05 -1.25 -7.79
CA ARG A 195 4.05 -0.58 -8.65
C ARG A 195 5.46 -0.76 -8.10
N ALA A 196 5.68 -0.51 -6.82
CA ALA A 196 7.00 -0.61 -6.21
C ALA A 196 7.53 -2.05 -6.16
N LEU A 197 6.70 -3.04 -5.84
CA LEU A 197 7.11 -4.44 -5.92
C LEU A 197 7.49 -4.83 -7.37
N ASN A 198 6.76 -4.31 -8.36
CA ASN A 198 7.05 -4.57 -9.76
C ASN A 198 8.41 -3.99 -10.21
N THR A 199 8.87 -2.86 -9.64
CA THR A 199 10.20 -2.30 -10.00
C THR A 199 11.36 -3.19 -9.57
N VAL A 200 11.17 -3.99 -8.51
CA VAL A 200 12.15 -4.97 -8.02
C VAL A 200 11.90 -6.39 -8.54
N GLY A 201 11.09 -6.54 -9.60
CA GLY A 201 10.80 -7.82 -10.24
C GLY A 201 9.80 -8.71 -9.48
N TRP A 202 9.12 -8.16 -8.48
CA TRP A 202 8.11 -8.88 -7.69
C TRP A 202 6.70 -8.56 -8.18
N LYS A 203 6.28 -9.18 -9.29
CA LYS A 203 4.86 -9.13 -9.71
C LYS A 203 4.03 -9.99 -8.75
N PHE A 204 3.19 -9.36 -7.93
CA PHE A 204 2.53 -10.02 -6.79
C PHE A 204 1.74 -11.27 -7.20
N GLU A 205 1.07 -11.24 -8.34
CA GLU A 205 0.28 -12.35 -8.86
C GLU A 205 1.11 -13.61 -9.11
N ASP A 206 2.35 -13.43 -9.58
CA ASP A 206 3.29 -14.49 -9.95
C ASP A 206 4.05 -15.05 -8.74
N LEU A 207 4.00 -14.36 -7.59
CA LEU A 207 4.64 -14.82 -6.37
C LEU A 207 3.95 -16.07 -5.82
N ASP A 208 4.77 -16.99 -5.30
CA ASP A 208 4.28 -18.10 -4.51
C ASP A 208 3.77 -17.65 -3.13
N LYS A 209 3.28 -18.61 -2.33
CA LYS A 209 2.80 -18.31 -0.97
C LYS A 209 3.88 -17.72 -0.05
N HIS A 210 5.15 -17.98 -0.30
CA HIS A 210 6.25 -17.50 0.53
C HIS A 210 6.62 -16.06 0.18
N GLY A 211 6.62 -15.68 -1.11
CA GLY A 211 6.80 -14.31 -1.58
C GLY A 211 5.60 -13.40 -1.28
N LYS A 212 4.37 -13.92 -1.34
CA LYS A 212 3.16 -13.13 -1.03
C LYS A 212 3.10 -12.66 0.43
N ARG A 213 3.64 -13.42 1.38
CA ARG A 213 3.61 -13.12 2.82
C ARG A 213 4.37 -11.83 3.20
N PRO A 214 5.65 -11.62 2.82
CA PRO A 214 6.31 -10.35 3.03
C PRO A 214 5.75 -9.24 2.13
N ALA A 215 5.29 -9.55 0.92
CA ALA A 215 4.71 -8.55 0.02
C ALA A 215 3.45 -7.87 0.60
N VAL A 216 2.59 -8.58 1.35
CA VAL A 216 1.46 -7.93 2.04
C VAL A 216 1.91 -7.02 3.19
N CYS A 217 3.05 -7.31 3.84
CA CYS A 217 3.64 -6.42 4.84
C CYS A 217 4.20 -5.14 4.21
N ALA A 218 4.66 -5.22 2.95
CA ALA A 218 5.14 -4.09 2.16
C ALA A 218 4.04 -3.05 1.85
N ASN A 219 2.76 -3.36 2.15
CA ASN A 219 1.72 -2.33 2.17
C ASN A 219 2.09 -1.13 3.06
N CYS A 220 2.90 -1.34 4.10
CA CYS A 220 3.15 -0.34 5.14
C CYS A 220 4.59 -0.30 5.68
N HIS A 221 5.29 -1.44 5.74
CA HIS A 221 6.58 -1.58 6.44
C HIS A 221 7.78 -1.42 5.52
N VAL A 222 7.89 -0.24 4.92
CA VAL A 222 8.91 0.09 3.93
C VAL A 222 9.37 1.53 4.14
N GLU A 223 10.55 1.84 3.60
CA GLU A 223 10.94 3.22 3.37
C GLU A 223 10.04 3.85 2.28
N TYR A 224 9.65 5.11 2.47
CA TYR A 224 8.86 5.85 1.50
C TYR A 224 9.14 7.35 1.58
N TYR A 225 8.85 8.05 0.48
CA TYR A 225 8.77 9.52 0.45
C TYR A 225 7.47 9.99 -0.21
N PHE A 226 7.21 11.30 -0.13
CA PHE A 226 6.08 11.93 -0.82
C PHE A 226 6.54 12.60 -2.11
N LYS A 227 6.41 11.89 -3.23
CA LYS A 227 6.63 12.48 -4.56
C LYS A 227 5.58 13.58 -4.79
N ASN A 228 6.03 14.73 -5.29
CA ASN A 228 5.19 15.92 -5.46
C ASN A 228 4.46 16.36 -4.19
N LYS A 229 5.01 16.05 -2.99
CA LYS A 229 4.47 16.35 -1.66
C LYS A 229 3.20 15.58 -1.25
N THR A 230 2.62 14.74 -2.12
CA THR A 230 1.37 14.03 -1.83
C THR A 230 1.43 12.52 -2.04
N ASP A 231 2.31 12.01 -2.90
CA ASP A 231 2.19 10.64 -3.41
C ASP A 231 3.16 9.70 -2.69
N VAL A 232 2.63 8.68 -2.01
CA VAL A 232 3.47 7.65 -1.38
C VAL A 232 4.22 6.89 -2.47
N THR A 233 5.55 7.01 -2.44
CA THR A 233 6.46 6.40 -3.41
C THR A 233 7.59 5.69 -2.67
N PHE A 234 7.92 4.48 -3.08
CA PHE A 234 9.04 3.71 -2.51
C PHE A 234 10.27 3.96 -3.37
N PRO A 235 11.43 4.32 -2.80
CA PRO A 235 12.63 4.72 -3.55
C PRO A 235 13.41 3.50 -4.09
N TRP A 236 12.73 2.54 -4.70
CA TRP A 236 13.30 1.22 -5.03
C TRP A 236 13.83 1.08 -6.46
N ASP A 237 13.74 2.13 -7.28
CA ASP A 237 14.09 2.08 -8.71
C ASP A 237 15.57 1.71 -8.98
N LYS A 238 16.44 1.84 -7.98
CA LYS A 238 17.85 1.45 -8.05
C LYS A 238 18.22 0.22 -7.21
N GLY A 239 17.27 -0.32 -6.44
CA GLY A 239 17.52 -1.33 -5.41
C GLY A 239 16.91 -0.92 -4.06
N VAL A 240 16.94 -1.86 -3.12
CA VAL A 240 16.30 -1.72 -1.79
C VAL A 240 17.31 -1.54 -0.65
N ASP A 241 18.60 -1.67 -0.93
CA ASP A 241 19.66 -1.40 0.03
C ASP A 241 19.89 0.11 0.21
N VAL A 242 20.55 0.48 1.31
CA VAL A 242 20.76 1.89 1.68
C VAL A 242 21.55 2.67 0.62
N ASP A 243 22.58 2.08 0.00
CA ASP A 243 23.42 2.76 -0.98
C ASP A 243 22.64 3.02 -2.28
N SER A 244 21.80 2.05 -2.68
CA SER A 244 20.91 2.19 -3.84
C SER A 244 19.84 3.25 -3.63
N ILE A 245 19.23 3.29 -2.44
CA ILE A 245 18.23 4.30 -2.07
C ILE A 245 18.86 5.70 -1.97
N GLU A 246 20.06 5.83 -1.39
CA GLU A 246 20.80 7.10 -1.34
C GLU A 246 21.08 7.64 -2.75
N LYS A 247 21.63 6.80 -3.63
CA LYS A 247 21.85 7.16 -5.05
C LYS A 247 20.57 7.55 -5.78
N TYR A 248 19.45 6.92 -5.44
CA TYR A 248 18.15 7.26 -6.02
C TYR A 248 17.75 8.68 -5.63
N TYR A 249 17.81 9.02 -4.34
CA TYR A 249 17.46 10.34 -3.86
C TYR A 249 18.39 11.44 -4.38
N ASP A 250 19.69 11.16 -4.47
CA ASP A 250 20.68 12.09 -5.05
C ASP A 250 20.37 12.39 -6.52
N GLU A 251 20.05 11.37 -7.32
CA GLU A 251 19.74 11.54 -8.75
C GLU A 251 18.55 12.46 -8.98
N ILE A 252 17.51 12.31 -8.15
CA ILE A 252 16.30 13.14 -8.25
C ILE A 252 16.41 14.45 -7.46
N ASN A 253 17.55 14.72 -6.82
CA ASN A 253 17.80 15.87 -5.94
C ASN A 253 16.67 16.07 -4.91
N PHE A 254 16.21 14.99 -4.30
CA PHE A 254 15.10 15.04 -3.36
C PHE A 254 15.56 15.50 -1.96
N THR A 255 14.65 16.15 -1.24
CA THR A 255 14.89 16.60 0.12
C THR A 255 13.56 16.59 0.87
N ASP A 256 13.51 15.87 1.98
CA ASP A 256 12.32 15.86 2.86
C ASP A 256 12.19 17.18 3.60
N TRP A 257 13.31 17.69 4.15
CA TRP A 257 13.36 19.00 4.79
C TRP A 257 14.77 19.60 4.78
N THR A 258 14.84 20.92 4.90
CA THR A 258 16.10 21.62 5.19
C THR A 258 16.31 21.67 6.69
N HIS A 259 17.42 21.12 7.18
CA HIS A 259 17.73 21.08 8.60
C HIS A 259 17.81 22.49 9.20
N ALA A 260 17.09 22.75 10.29
CA ALA A 260 16.93 24.11 10.81
C ALA A 260 18.23 24.71 11.37
N LEU A 261 19.19 23.89 11.81
CA LEU A 261 20.46 24.36 12.38
C LEU A 261 21.54 24.48 11.31
N SER A 262 21.91 23.37 10.68
CA SER A 262 23.00 23.27 9.70
C SER A 262 22.62 23.71 8.29
N LYS A 263 21.32 23.86 7.98
CA LYS A 263 20.79 24.16 6.64
C LYS A 263 21.03 23.06 5.60
N ALA A 264 21.46 21.87 6.04
CA ALA A 264 21.66 20.72 5.15
C ALA A 264 20.31 20.24 4.54
N PRO A 265 20.30 19.80 3.27
CA PRO A 265 19.18 19.06 2.70
C PRO A 265 19.15 17.65 3.29
N MET A 266 18.04 17.28 3.94
CA MET A 266 17.93 16.02 4.68
C MET A 266 16.97 15.03 4.03
N LEU A 267 17.28 13.75 4.22
CA LEU A 267 16.42 12.60 3.90
C LEU A 267 15.92 11.97 5.21
N LYS A 268 14.64 11.57 5.26
CA LYS A 268 14.05 10.88 6.42
C LYS A 268 13.76 9.43 6.09
N ASN A 269 14.60 8.54 6.61
CA ASN A 269 14.29 7.11 6.57
C ASN A 269 13.14 6.73 7.54
N ALA A 270 12.11 6.07 7.02
CA ALA A 270 10.93 5.56 7.71
C ALA A 270 10.92 4.02 7.72
N ALA A 271 11.46 3.43 8.79
CA ALA A 271 11.25 2.01 9.18
C ALA A 271 11.34 0.97 8.03
N PRO A 272 12.50 0.79 7.38
CA PRO A 272 12.69 -0.19 6.33
C PRO A 272 12.76 -1.59 6.97
N ARG A 273 11.73 -2.41 6.73
CA ARG A 273 11.62 -3.79 7.27
C ARG A 273 11.35 -4.86 6.22
N PHE A 274 10.94 -4.45 5.01
CA PHE A 274 10.91 -5.27 3.81
C PHE A 274 12.27 -5.22 3.14
#